data_AF-A0A2E3XNC8-F1
#
_entry.id   AF-A0A2E3XNC8-F1
#
_cell.length_a   1.000
_cell.length_b   1.000
_cell.length_c   1.000
_cell.angle_alpha   90.00
_cell.angle_beta   90.00
_cell.angle_gamma   90.00
#
_symmetry.space_group_name_H-M   'P 1'
#
loop_
_entity.id
_entity.type
_entity.pdbx_description
1 polymer ?
#
loop_
_entity_poly.entity_id
_entity_poly.type
_entity_poly.pdbx_seq_one_letter_code
_entity_poly.pdbx_strand_id
1 'polypeptide(L)'
;MECIAVTYCLSKTTSVDQDNYIFHFKGFFMGNKIEAIKVVSKNEEFFIGEEYILHLRIREVDKKTLVAKCIRKKVLGEIRSDFL
;
A
#
# COMPACT_ATOMS: atom_id res chain seq x y z
N MET A 1 7.80 7.47 10.44
CA MET A 1 7.62 8.38 9.29
C MET A 1 6.32 8.03 8.58
N GLU A 2 5.67 8.99 7.95
CA GLU A 2 4.43 8.76 7.20
C GLU A 2 4.58 9.24 5.76
N CYS A 3 3.87 8.59 4.84
CA CYS A 3 3.81 9.00 3.44
C CYS A 3 2.42 8.73 2.84
N ILE A 4 2.18 9.34 1.69
CA ILE A 4 1.02 9.04 0.85
C ILE A 4 1.52 8.33 -0.40
N ALA A 5 0.87 7.23 -0.78
CA ALA A 5 1.18 6.49 -1.99
C ALA A 5 -0.09 6.27 -2.82
N VAL A 6 -0.01 6.55 -4.11
CA VAL A 6 -0.99 6.10 -5.11
C VAL A 6 -0.48 4.79 -5.68
N THR A 7 -1.26 3.73 -5.55
CA THR A 7 -0.80 2.35 -5.83
C THR A 7 -1.96 1.43 -6.15
N TYR A 8 -1.70 0.29 -6.77
CA TYR A 8 -2.67 -0.79 -6.96
C TYR A 8 -2.31 -2.04 -6.15
N CYS A 9 -3.31 -2.77 -5.68
CA CYS A 9 -3.12 -3.99 -4.89
C CYS A 9 -2.81 -5.18 -5.81
N LEU A 10 -1.60 -5.74 -5.70
CA LEU A 10 -1.11 -6.86 -6.50
C LEU A 10 -1.57 -8.22 -5.96
N SER A 11 -1.43 -8.42 -4.65
CA SER A 11 -1.66 -9.73 -4.04
C SER A 11 -1.96 -9.62 -2.55
N LYS A 12 -2.54 -10.70 -2.02
CA LYS A 12 -2.84 -10.89 -0.61
C LYS A 12 -2.23 -12.21 -0.15
N THR A 13 -1.57 -12.21 1.01
CA THR A 13 -1.15 -13.42 1.71
C THR A 13 -1.71 -13.38 3.12
N THR A 14 -2.57 -14.35 3.45
CA THR A 14 -3.14 -14.48 4.78
C THR A 14 -2.20 -15.31 5.66
N SER A 15 -1.92 -14.78 6.84
CA SER A 15 -1.27 -15.50 7.93
C SER A 15 -2.24 -15.61 9.11
N VAL A 16 -1.93 -16.46 10.09
CA VAL A 16 -2.84 -16.85 11.18
C VAL A 16 -3.53 -15.64 11.85
N ASP A 17 -2.83 -14.50 12.01
CA ASP A 17 -3.34 -13.33 12.74
C ASP A 17 -3.43 -12.03 11.92
N GLN A 18 -3.05 -12.07 10.64
CA GLN A 18 -2.94 -10.86 9.83
C GLN A 18 -2.87 -11.14 8.33
N ASP A 19 -3.44 -10.22 7.56
CA ASP A 19 -3.34 -10.17 6.13
C ASP A 19 -2.18 -9.28 5.70
N ASN A 20 -1.41 -9.78 4.73
CA ASN A 20 -0.32 -9.05 4.10
C ASN A 20 -0.73 -8.72 2.68
N TYR A 21 -0.85 -7.43 2.39
CA TYR A 21 -1.20 -6.93 1.08
C TYR A 21 0.05 -6.37 0.40
N ILE A 22 0.33 -6.81 -0.82
CA ILE A 22 1.41 -6.27 -1.63
C ILE A 22 0.83 -5.29 -2.63
N PHE A 23 1.41 -4.11 -2.63
CA PHE A 23 1.05 -2.98 -3.45
C PHE A 23 2.19 -2.67 -4.41
N HIS A 24 1.86 -2.45 -5.67
CA HIS A 24 2.86 -2.08 -6.66
C HIS A 24 3.41 -0.68 -6.39
N PHE A 25 4.73 -0.57 -6.31
CA PHE A 25 5.36 0.74 -6.16
C PHE A 25 6.64 0.81 -6.97
N LYS A 26 6.91 1.95 -7.60
CA LYS A 26 8.20 2.21 -8.23
C LYS A 26 8.64 3.61 -7.84
N GLY A 27 9.56 3.69 -6.90
CA GLY A 27 10.02 4.98 -6.39
C GLY A 27 11.26 4.85 -5.53
N PHE A 28 11.62 5.97 -4.92
CA PHE A 28 12.72 6.05 -3.97
C PHE A 28 12.23 6.48 -2.60
N PHE A 29 12.78 5.88 -1.57
CA PHE A 29 12.50 6.20 -0.17
C PHE A 29 13.80 6.30 0.59
N MET A 30 14.11 7.50 1.11
CA MET A 30 15.38 7.80 1.79
C MET A 30 16.61 7.30 1.02
N GLY A 31 16.65 7.55 -0.30
CA GLY A 31 17.76 7.14 -1.18
C GLY A 31 17.73 5.67 -1.63
N ASN A 32 16.83 4.84 -1.08
CA ASN A 32 16.70 3.44 -1.47
C ASN A 32 15.64 3.26 -2.55
N LYS A 33 15.92 2.44 -3.56
CA LYS A 33 14.92 2.04 -4.56
C LYS A 33 13.92 1.09 -3.94
N ILE A 34 12.63 1.41 -4.07
CA ILE A 34 11.50 0.62 -3.60
C ILE A 34 10.71 0.10 -4.80
N GLU A 35 10.42 -1.19 -4.78
CA GLU A 35 9.73 -1.94 -5.84
C GLU A 35 8.34 -2.44 -5.41
N ALA A 36 8.03 -2.38 -4.11
CA ALA A 36 6.73 -2.73 -3.57
C ALA A 36 6.47 -2.06 -2.21
N ILE A 37 5.20 -1.93 -1.87
CA ILE A 37 4.76 -1.60 -0.52
C ILE A 37 4.06 -2.84 0.06
N LYS A 38 4.46 -3.27 1.25
CA LYS A 38 3.78 -4.32 2.00
C LYS A 38 2.97 -3.68 3.12
N VAL A 39 1.65 -3.80 3.04
CA VAL A 39 0.73 -3.35 4.10
C VAL A 39 0.34 -4.55 4.95
N VAL A 40 0.64 -4.47 6.24
CA VAL A 40 0.22 -5.49 7.22
C VAL A 40 -1.06 -5.01 7.90
N SER A 41 -2.15 -5.74 7.71
CA SER A 41 -3.49 -5.40 8.18
C SER A 41 -4.10 -6.53 9.01
N LYS A 42 -4.89 -6.17 10.02
CA LYS A 42 -5.72 -7.12 10.78
C LYS A 42 -7.22 -6.96 10.51
N ASN A 43 -7.67 -5.72 10.29
CA ASN A 43 -9.09 -5.36 10.22
C ASN A 43 -9.46 -4.61 8.94
N GLU A 44 -8.48 -4.21 8.13
CA GLU A 44 -8.74 -3.53 6.86
C GLU A 44 -8.52 -4.47 5.69
N GLU A 45 -9.53 -4.59 4.85
CA GLU A 45 -9.43 -5.37 3.62
C GLU A 45 -9.05 -4.51 2.41
N PHE A 46 -8.21 -5.06 1.55
CA PHE A 46 -7.94 -4.48 0.23
C PHE A 46 -8.30 -5.52 -0.83
N PHE A 47 -8.81 -5.05 -1.96
CA PHE A 47 -9.20 -5.91 -3.06
C PHE A 47 -8.07 -5.96 -4.08
N ILE A 48 -7.71 -7.16 -4.52
CA ILE A 48 -6.69 -7.37 -5.55
C ILE A 48 -7.20 -6.75 -6.86
N GLY A 49 -6.33 -5.99 -7.55
CA GLY A 49 -6.66 -5.28 -8.79
C GLY A 49 -7.19 -3.86 -8.58
N GLU A 50 -7.59 -3.49 -7.36
CA GLU A 50 -8.08 -2.15 -7.07
C GLU A 50 -6.93 -1.15 -6.86
N GLU A 51 -7.20 0.10 -7.26
CA GLU A 51 -6.31 1.25 -7.09
C GLU A 51 -6.68 2.05 -5.84
N TYR A 52 -5.67 2.50 -5.11
CA TYR A 52 -5.83 3.17 -3.84
C TYR A 52 -4.90 4.38 -3.70
N ILE A 53 -5.39 5.38 -2.96
CA ILE A 53 -4.57 6.35 -2.25
C ILE A 53 -4.43 5.87 -0.81
N LEU A 54 -3.20 5.58 -0.39
CA LEU A 54 -2.88 5.06 0.94
C LEU A 54 -2.11 6.10 1.74
N HIS A 55 -2.57 6.41 2.96
CA HIS A 55 -1.79 7.08 3.98
C HIS A 55 -1.13 6.01 4.85
N LEU A 56 0.20 5.97 4.82
CA LEU A 56 1.00 4.87 5.35
C LEU A 56 1.87 5.35 6.50
N ARG A 57 1.92 4.57 7.58
CA ARG A 57 2.96 4.65 8.61
C ARG A 57 4.03 3.62 8.32
N ILE A 58 5.23 4.09 7.96
CA ILE A 58 6.35 3.22 7.62
C ILE A 58 6.92 2.62 8.88
N ARG A 59 7.12 1.29 8.85
CA ARG A 59 7.78 0.52 9.91
C ARG A 59 9.24 0.29 9.59
N GLU A 60 9.52 -0.23 8.39
CA GLU A 60 10.86 -0.61 7.97
C GLU A 60 10.96 -0.70 6.44
N VAL A 61 12.19 -0.86 5.95
CA VAL A 61 12.50 -1.16 4.54
C VAL A 61 13.22 -2.50 4.51
N ASP A 62 12.63 -3.51 3.84
CA ASP A 62 13.19 -4.85 3.68
C ASP A 62 13.44 -5.15 2.20
N LYS A 63 14.70 -5.28 1.79
CA LYS A 63 15.12 -5.72 0.43
C LYS A 63 14.28 -5.10 -0.70
N LYS A 64 14.14 -3.76 -0.68
CA LYS A 64 13.35 -2.94 -1.63
C LYS A 64 11.82 -2.97 -1.46
N THR A 65 11.32 -3.53 -0.37
CA THR A 65 9.92 -3.49 0.01
C THR A 65 9.75 -2.53 1.18
N LEU A 66 8.85 -1.56 1.03
CA LEU A 66 8.48 -0.65 2.10
C LEU A 66 7.39 -1.30 2.96
N VAL A 67 7.72 -1.68 4.19
CA VAL A 67 6.77 -2.31 5.11
C VAL A 67 6.05 -1.23 5.91
N ALA A 68 4.73 -1.23 5.85
CA ALA A 68 3.91 -0.17 6.42
C ALA A 68 2.62 -0.69 7.08
N LYS A 69 2.08 0.15 7.97
CA LYS A 69 0.69 0.06 8.42
C LYS A 69 -0.14 1.09 7.64
N CYS A 70 -1.30 0.71 7.12
CA CYS A 70 -2.24 1.67 6.59
C CYS A 70 -2.93 2.43 7.74
N ILE A 71 -2.99 3.75 7.61
CA ILE A 71 -3.66 4.64 8.55
C ILE A 71 -5.03 5.02 7.98
N ARG A 72 -5.07 5.32 6.68
CA ARG A 72 -6.26 5.65 5.91
C ARG A 72 -6.08 5.17 4.48
N LYS A 73 -7.18 4.74 3.85
CA LYS A 73 -7.23 4.38 2.43
C LYS A 73 -8.39 5.09 1.75
N LYS A 74 -8.25 5.34 0.45
CA LYS A 74 -9.34 5.73 -0.43
C LYS A 74 -9.21 4.93 -1.73
N VAL A 75 -10.29 4.28 -2.17
CA VAL A 75 -10.33 3.63 -3.49
C VAL A 75 -10.32 4.73 -4.55
N LEU A 76 -9.42 4.65 -5.52
CA LEU A 76 -9.24 5.67 -6.53
C LEU A 76 -10.48 5.79 -7.44
N GLY A 77 -11.08 4.66 -7.82
CA GLY A 77 -12.30 4.62 -8.64
C GLY A 77 -13.54 5.25 -7.99
N GLU A 78 -13.56 5.45 -6.67
CA GLU A 78 -14.65 6.15 -5.98
C GLU A 78 -14.49 7.67 -6.00
N ILE A 79 -13.31 8.17 -6.38
CA ILE A 79 -13.08 9.59 -6.51
C ILE A 79 -13.76 10.01 -7.81
N ARG A 80 -14.97 10.60 -7.68
CA ARG A 80 -15.65 11.24 -8.80
C ARG A 80 -14.66 12.16 -9.47
N SER A 81 -14.29 11.80 -10.68
CA SER A 81 -13.33 12.55 -11.45
C SER A 81 -14.04 12.95 -12.72
N ASP A 82 -14.49 14.19 -12.74
CA ASP A 82 -15.01 14.83 -13.95
C ASP A 82 -13.81 15.19 -14.85
N PHE A 83 -12.95 14.22 -15.16
CA PHE A 83 -11.86 14.38 -16.14
C PHE A 83 -12.43 14.17 -17.55
N LEU A 84 -13.41 14.99 -17.93
CA LEU A 84 -13.89 15.13 -19.31
C LEU A 84 -14.31 16.59 -19.56
#